data_AF-A0A2T0SW47-F1
#
_entry.id   AF-A0A2T0SW47-F1
#
_cell.length_a   1.000
_cell.length_b   1.000
_cell.length_c   1.000
_cell.angle_alpha   90.00
_cell.angle_beta   90.00
_cell.angle_gamma   90.00
#
_symmetry.space_group_name_H-M   'P 1'
#
loop_
_entity.id
_entity.type
_entity.pdbx_description
1 polymer ?
#
loop_
_entity_poly.entity_id
_entity_poly.type
_entity_poly.pdbx_seq_one_letter_code
_entity_poly.pdbx_strand_id
1 'polypeptide(L)'
;MNTTEKTLTQANGVLKAFKSNKHGDVDGLVITTDNGPLTLHFPPHTAKSVMAQVAAGETVYVDYAEEAKPDKKPKAVLKAVRKEQHGESMFIGDKKPEKPAKNDTTETITPDQFTLVLDKKEKPIAIRVADKYIHLPKNKQISDTIRPDSTLVIEAEPRTDSGFVQEHGLTVYHLKSISINGESFPAND
;
A
#
# COMPACT_ATOMS: atom_id res chain seq x y z
N MET A 1 3.17 -28.28 20.71
CA MET A 1 3.44 -26.85 20.50
C MET A 1 2.13 -26.22 20.06
N ASN A 2 1.52 -25.41 20.93
CA ASN A 2 0.17 -24.86 20.73
C ASN A 2 0.20 -23.78 19.64
N THR A 3 -0.44 -24.07 18.52
CA THR A 3 -0.86 -23.07 17.53
C THR A 3 -1.90 -22.19 18.21
N THR A 4 -1.60 -20.92 18.46
CA THR A 4 -2.61 -19.98 18.96
C THR A 4 -3.70 -19.88 17.90
N GLU A 5 -4.86 -20.50 18.14
CA GLU A 5 -6.04 -20.27 17.32
C GLU A 5 -6.31 -18.77 17.35
N LYS A 6 -6.16 -18.11 16.21
CA LYS A 6 -6.53 -16.71 16.06
C LYS A 6 -8.05 -16.65 16.18
N THR A 7 -8.55 -16.17 17.32
CA THR A 7 -9.98 -15.93 17.51
C THR A 7 -10.48 -14.99 16.41
N LEU A 8 -11.40 -15.49 15.60
CA LEU A 8 -12.08 -14.69 14.60
C LEU A 8 -13.21 -13.91 15.29
N THR A 9 -13.24 -12.60 15.08
CA THR A 9 -14.28 -11.69 15.60
C THR A 9 -15.12 -11.16 14.45
N GLN A 10 -16.42 -11.11 14.65
CA GLN A 10 -17.36 -10.54 13.70
C GLN A 10 -17.74 -9.13 14.13
N ALA A 11 -17.81 -8.22 13.18
CA ALA A 11 -18.34 -6.88 13.39
C ALA A 11 -19.17 -6.44 12.19
N ASN A 12 -20.01 -5.43 12.41
CA ASN A 12 -20.69 -4.72 11.35
C ASN A 12 -20.66 -3.22 11.62
N GLY A 13 -20.84 -2.43 10.58
CA GLY A 13 -20.84 -0.98 10.68
C GLY A 13 -20.83 -0.30 9.33
N VAL A 14 -20.85 1.03 9.34
CA VAL A 14 -20.80 1.83 8.10
C VAL A 14 -19.35 2.03 7.69
N LEU A 15 -18.98 1.60 6.48
CA LEU A 15 -17.67 1.88 5.89
C LEU A 15 -17.50 3.38 5.68
N LYS A 16 -16.53 3.99 6.38
CA LYS A 16 -16.26 5.43 6.31
C LYS A 16 -15.21 5.76 5.27
N ALA A 17 -14.11 5.03 5.26
CA ALA A 17 -12.98 5.32 4.37
C ALA A 17 -12.09 4.08 4.19
N PHE A 18 -11.35 4.09 3.09
CA PHE A 18 -10.17 3.26 2.92
C PHE A 18 -8.95 3.95 3.53
N LYS A 19 -7.95 3.16 3.91
CA LYS A 19 -6.71 3.63 4.51
C LYS A 19 -5.53 3.14 3.69
N SER A 20 -4.54 4.00 3.54
CA SER A 20 -3.31 3.72 2.81
C SER A 20 -2.14 3.50 3.77
N ASN A 21 -1.21 2.67 3.33
CA ASN A 21 0.08 2.53 3.98
C ASN A 21 0.98 3.75 3.67
N LYS A 22 2.20 3.76 4.22
CA LYS A 22 3.14 4.86 4.01
C LYS A 22 3.59 5.04 2.55
N HIS A 23 3.40 4.03 1.70
CA HIS A 23 3.73 4.08 0.27
C HIS A 23 2.55 4.56 -0.59
N GLY A 24 1.42 4.90 0.03
CA GLY A 24 0.20 5.35 -0.66
C GLY A 24 -0.63 4.22 -1.25
N ASP A 25 -0.30 2.96 -0.97
CA ASP A 25 -1.16 1.83 -1.35
C ASP A 25 -2.23 1.59 -0.29
N VAL A 26 -3.48 1.43 -0.73
CA VAL A 26 -4.60 1.07 0.14
C VAL A 26 -4.32 -0.28 0.82
N ASP A 27 -4.34 -0.31 2.16
CA ASP A 27 -4.03 -1.49 2.97
C ASP A 27 -4.99 -1.68 4.15
N GLY A 28 -6.10 -0.95 4.14
CA GLY A 28 -7.09 -1.06 5.20
C GLY A 28 -8.38 -0.32 4.90
N LEU A 29 -9.33 -0.50 5.81
CA LEU A 29 -10.61 0.18 5.81
C LEU A 29 -11.03 0.55 7.24
N VAL A 30 -11.86 1.57 7.36
CA VAL A 30 -12.39 2.06 8.64
C VAL A 30 -13.90 1.96 8.61
N ILE A 31 -14.47 1.19 9.54
CA ILE A 31 -15.93 1.12 9.74
C ILE A 31 -16.30 1.81 11.05
N THR A 32 -17.45 2.46 11.09
CA THR A 32 -18.05 2.93 12.34
C THR A 32 -19.00 1.85 12.85
N THR A 33 -18.66 1.27 14.00
CA THR A 33 -19.49 0.31 14.73
C THR A 33 -20.19 1.01 15.90
N ASP A 34 -21.11 0.33 16.58
CA ASP A 34 -21.74 0.83 17.82
C ASP A 34 -20.71 1.13 18.92
N ASN A 35 -19.57 0.43 18.91
CA ASN A 35 -18.46 0.62 19.86
C ASN A 35 -17.44 1.67 19.38
N GLY A 36 -17.73 2.41 18.31
CA GLY A 36 -16.86 3.41 17.72
C GLY A 36 -16.10 2.93 16.47
N PRO A 37 -15.09 3.68 16.01
CA PRO A 37 -14.38 3.40 14.77
C PRO A 37 -13.45 2.18 14.92
N LEU A 38 -13.59 1.23 13.98
CA LEU A 38 -12.74 0.05 13.87
C LEU A 38 -11.91 0.14 12.58
N THR A 39 -10.59 0.11 12.71
CA THR A 39 -9.66 0.06 11.57
C THR A 39 -9.23 -1.38 11.31
N LEU A 40 -9.47 -1.88 10.10
CA LEU A 40 -9.15 -3.24 9.68
C LEU A 40 -8.10 -3.19 8.57
N HIS A 41 -6.99 -3.88 8.77
CA HIS A 41 -5.91 -3.95 7.79
C HIS A 41 -6.03 -5.20 6.91
N PHE A 42 -5.61 -5.09 5.66
CA PHE A 42 -5.48 -6.21 4.74
C PHE A 42 -4.20 -6.05 3.89
N PRO A 43 -3.69 -7.12 3.26
CA PRO A 43 -2.54 -7.00 2.37
C PRO A 43 -2.83 -6.04 1.20
N PRO A 44 -1.95 -5.09 0.86
CA PRO A 44 -2.25 -4.08 -0.16
C PRO A 44 -2.62 -4.63 -1.54
N HIS A 45 -2.09 -5.80 -1.90
CA HIS A 45 -2.40 -6.47 -3.17
C HIS A 45 -3.84 -7.02 -3.23
N THR A 46 -4.62 -6.98 -2.15
CA THR A 46 -6.04 -7.33 -2.17
C THR A 46 -6.96 -6.12 -2.30
N ALA A 47 -6.42 -4.90 -2.25
CA ALA A 47 -7.17 -3.66 -2.19
C ALA A 47 -8.21 -3.53 -3.30
N LYS A 48 -7.83 -3.80 -4.56
CA LYS A 48 -8.74 -3.68 -5.70
C LYS A 48 -9.96 -4.58 -5.55
N SER A 49 -9.76 -5.81 -5.07
CA SER A 49 -10.86 -6.75 -4.85
C SER A 49 -11.74 -6.32 -3.68
N VAL A 50 -11.16 -5.81 -2.58
CA VAL A 50 -11.92 -5.30 -1.44
C VAL A 50 -12.78 -4.11 -1.86
N MET A 51 -12.20 -3.16 -2.59
CA MET A 51 -12.90 -1.96 -3.06
C MET A 51 -13.95 -2.25 -4.13
N ALA A 52 -13.85 -3.36 -4.86
CA ALA A 52 -14.91 -3.83 -5.73
C ALA A 52 -16.08 -4.44 -4.94
N GLN A 53 -15.80 -5.04 -3.77
CA GLN A 53 -16.80 -5.68 -2.93
C GLN A 53 -17.56 -4.70 -2.04
N VAL A 54 -16.95 -3.58 -1.62
CA VAL A 54 -17.56 -2.61 -0.69
C VAL A 54 -17.17 -1.17 -1.03
N ALA A 55 -18.04 -0.22 -0.72
CA ALA A 55 -17.84 1.21 -0.94
C ALA A 55 -18.12 2.05 0.32
N ALA A 56 -17.48 3.22 0.41
CA ALA A 56 -17.74 4.16 1.50
C ALA A 56 -19.21 4.59 1.52
N GLY A 57 -19.78 4.67 2.73
CA GLY A 57 -21.21 4.91 2.96
C GLY A 57 -22.04 3.65 3.11
N GLU A 58 -21.55 2.47 2.69
CA GLU A 58 -22.29 1.21 2.82
C GLU A 58 -22.16 0.62 4.23
N THR A 59 -23.23 -0.01 4.72
CA THR A 59 -23.14 -0.96 5.84
C THR A 59 -22.40 -2.20 5.36
N VAL A 60 -21.44 -2.68 6.15
CA VAL A 60 -20.64 -3.86 5.82
C VAL A 60 -20.55 -4.80 7.02
N TYR A 61 -20.39 -6.08 6.73
CA TYR A 61 -20.13 -7.13 7.71
C TYR A 61 -18.73 -7.67 7.47
N VAL A 62 -17.97 -7.80 8.54
CA VAL A 62 -16.55 -8.15 8.48
C VAL A 62 -16.24 -9.23 9.49
N ASP A 63 -15.38 -10.15 9.06
CA ASP A 63 -14.69 -11.07 9.96
C ASP A 63 -13.23 -10.62 10.04
N TYR A 64 -12.69 -10.47 11.25
CA TYR A 64 -11.32 -10.05 11.47
C TYR A 64 -10.67 -10.83 12.60
N ALA A 65 -9.34 -10.84 12.64
CA ALA A 65 -8.59 -11.39 13.75
C ALA A 65 -7.61 -10.35 14.26
N GLU A 66 -7.38 -10.34 15.57
CA GLU A 66 -6.31 -9.53 16.14
C GLU A 66 -4.96 -10.22 15.93
N GLU A 67 -4.02 -9.50 15.34
CA GLU A 67 -2.65 -9.94 15.19
C GLU A 67 -1.75 -9.07 16.08
N ALA A 68 -1.26 -9.67 17.15
CA ALA A 68 -0.24 -9.08 18.00
C ALA A 68 1.15 -9.48 17.49
N LYS A 69 2.06 -8.51 17.45
CA LYS A 69 3.50 -8.76 17.31
C LYS A 69 4.19 -8.29 18.59
N PRO A 70 5.27 -8.95 19.04
CA PRO A 70 6.07 -8.43 20.14
C PRO A 70 6.39 -6.95 19.92
N ASP A 71 6.23 -6.15 20.97
CA ASP A 71 6.53 -4.70 20.99
C ASP A 71 5.69 -3.81 20.06
N LYS A 72 4.57 -4.33 19.53
CA LYS A 72 3.63 -3.54 18.72
C LYS A 72 2.22 -3.66 19.25
N LYS A 73 1.48 -2.56 19.14
CA LYS A 73 0.03 -2.57 19.39
C LYS A 73 -0.62 -3.63 18.49
N PRO A 74 -1.56 -4.44 19.03
CA PRO A 74 -2.35 -5.36 18.23
C PRO A 74 -2.99 -4.65 17.05
N LYS A 75 -3.09 -5.35 15.92
CA LYS A 75 -3.78 -4.85 14.73
C LYS A 75 -4.92 -5.78 14.39
N ALA A 76 -6.10 -5.22 14.14
CA ALA A 76 -7.19 -5.97 13.56
C ALA A 76 -6.91 -6.19 12.07
N VAL A 77 -6.89 -7.46 11.65
CA VAL A 77 -6.62 -7.88 10.28
C VAL A 77 -7.89 -8.47 9.69
N LEU A 78 -8.37 -7.86 8.61
CA LEU A 78 -9.53 -8.29 7.86
C LEU A 78 -9.30 -9.69 7.28
N LYS A 79 -10.25 -10.59 7.53
CA LYS A 79 -10.25 -11.97 7.00
C LYS A 79 -11.36 -12.17 5.98
N ALA A 80 -12.52 -11.54 6.17
CA ALA A 80 -13.59 -11.52 5.19
C ALA A 80 -14.39 -10.21 5.24
N VAL A 81 -15.02 -9.85 4.11
CA VAL A 81 -15.91 -8.67 3.99
C VAL A 81 -17.10 -8.94 3.06
N ARG A 82 -18.27 -8.40 3.41
CA ARG A 82 -19.49 -8.42 2.59
C ARG A 82 -20.38 -7.19 2.83
N LYS A 83 -21.21 -6.82 1.85
CA LYS A 83 -22.18 -5.70 1.95
C LYS A 83 -23.41 -6.05 2.78
N GLU A 84 -23.88 -7.28 2.71
CA GLU A 84 -25.12 -7.72 3.37
C GLU A 84 -24.88 -8.89 4.31
N GLN A 85 -25.71 -9.03 5.35
CA GLN A 85 -25.53 -10.05 6.39
C GLN A 85 -25.44 -11.47 5.82
N HIS A 86 -26.18 -11.75 4.75
CA HIS A 86 -26.27 -13.05 4.06
C HIS A 86 -25.67 -13.04 2.65
N GLY A 87 -24.99 -11.97 2.25
CA GLY A 87 -24.34 -11.87 0.95
C GLY A 87 -23.07 -12.73 0.84
N GLU A 88 -22.60 -12.95 -0.38
CA GLU A 88 -21.35 -13.65 -0.63
C GLU A 88 -20.18 -12.90 0.04
N SER A 89 -19.38 -13.63 0.82
CA SER A 89 -18.22 -13.10 1.52
C SER A 89 -16.99 -13.16 0.63
N MET A 90 -16.29 -12.04 0.50
CA MET A 90 -14.94 -12.05 -0.05
C MET A 90 -13.95 -12.42 1.05
N PHE A 91 -13.30 -13.58 0.94
CA PHE A 91 -12.21 -13.96 1.83
C PHE A 91 -10.88 -13.35 1.38
N ILE A 92 -10.17 -12.71 2.32
CA ILE A 92 -8.92 -11.98 2.06
C ILE A 92 -7.71 -12.93 2.08
N GLY A 93 -7.72 -13.94 2.97
CA GLY A 93 -6.57 -14.80 3.23
C GLY A 93 -6.10 -15.65 2.05
N ASP A 94 -6.98 -15.91 1.09
CA ASP A 94 -6.70 -16.81 -0.04
C ASP A 94 -6.06 -16.08 -1.24
N LYS A 95 -6.08 -14.75 -1.24
CA LYS A 95 -5.51 -13.96 -2.33
C LYS A 95 -4.03 -13.72 -2.06
N LYS A 96 -3.18 -14.54 -2.66
CA LYS A 96 -1.74 -14.25 -2.76
C LYS A 96 -1.49 -13.11 -3.76
N PRO A 97 -0.39 -12.35 -3.63
CA PRO A 97 0.00 -11.41 -4.67
C PRO A 97 0.13 -12.13 -6.01
N GLU A 98 -0.45 -11.56 -7.06
CA GLU A 98 -0.14 -11.98 -8.42
C GLU A 98 1.36 -11.77 -8.65
N LYS A 99 2.00 -12.70 -9.35
CA LYS A 99 3.37 -12.44 -9.80
C LYS A 99 3.32 -11.24 -10.75
N PRO A 100 4.18 -10.22 -10.56
CA PRO A 100 4.30 -9.16 -11.54
C PRO A 100 4.49 -9.78 -12.92
N ALA A 101 3.74 -9.29 -13.91
CA ALA A 101 4.03 -9.65 -15.29
C ALA A 101 5.48 -9.27 -15.57
N LYS A 102 6.21 -10.11 -16.32
CA LYS A 102 7.50 -9.68 -16.86
C LYS A 102 7.22 -8.49 -17.77
N ASN A 103 7.58 -7.31 -17.31
CA ASN A 103 7.55 -6.10 -18.10
C ASN A 103 9.00 -5.68 -18.29
N ASP A 104 9.55 -5.95 -19.47
CA ASP A 104 10.92 -5.54 -19.81
C ASP A 104 10.99 -4.04 -20.17
N THR A 105 9.87 -3.31 -20.01
CA THR A 105 9.79 -1.88 -20.29
C THR A 105 10.35 -1.09 -19.11
N THR A 106 11.62 -0.71 -19.21
CA THR A 106 12.20 0.33 -18.36
C THR A 106 11.95 1.69 -19.01
N GLU A 107 11.47 2.65 -18.24
CA GLU A 107 11.28 4.03 -18.64
C GLU A 107 12.41 4.89 -18.04
N THR A 108 13.00 5.76 -18.87
CA THR A 108 13.91 6.81 -18.41
C THR A 108 13.12 8.10 -18.20
N ILE A 109 13.13 8.61 -16.97
CA ILE A 109 12.40 9.82 -16.56
C ILE A 109 13.42 10.88 -16.14
N THR A 110 13.41 12.03 -16.81
CA THR A 110 14.25 13.20 -16.49
C THR A 110 13.34 14.36 -16.12
N PRO A 111 12.96 14.50 -14.83
CA PRO A 111 12.00 15.50 -14.41
C PRO A 111 12.63 16.90 -14.34
N ASP A 112 11.96 17.90 -14.91
CA ASP A 112 12.27 19.32 -14.65
C ASP A 112 11.90 19.72 -13.21
N GLN A 113 10.85 19.11 -12.68
CA GLN A 113 10.36 19.30 -11.31
C GLN A 113 9.88 17.98 -10.73
N PHE A 114 10.11 17.79 -9.43
CA PHE A 114 9.61 16.64 -8.68
C PHE A 114 9.32 17.03 -7.23
N THR A 115 8.67 16.12 -6.52
CA THR A 115 8.45 16.23 -5.08
C THR A 115 8.96 14.97 -4.39
N LEU A 116 9.71 15.16 -3.29
CA LEU A 116 10.06 14.06 -2.42
C LEU A 116 8.89 13.74 -1.49
N VAL A 117 8.47 12.49 -1.50
CA VAL A 117 7.50 11.97 -0.54
C VAL A 117 8.29 11.42 0.63
N LEU A 118 8.02 11.95 1.82
CA LEU A 118 8.76 11.62 3.05
C LEU A 118 7.93 10.73 3.97
N ASP A 119 8.59 9.86 4.72
CA ASP A 119 7.96 9.14 5.83
C ASP A 119 7.86 10.01 7.09
N LYS A 120 7.30 9.44 8.16
CA LYS A 120 7.13 10.12 9.46
C LYS A 120 8.45 10.53 10.15
N LYS A 121 9.60 10.08 9.65
CA LYS A 121 10.94 10.42 10.12
C LYS A 121 11.68 11.30 9.10
N GLU A 122 10.93 11.93 8.19
CA GLU A 122 11.45 12.81 7.13
C GLU A 122 12.40 12.10 6.16
N LYS A 123 12.33 10.77 6.07
CA LYS A 123 13.14 10.02 5.10
C LYS A 123 12.42 9.93 3.76
N PRO A 124 13.10 10.16 2.63
CA PRO A 124 12.49 10.00 1.31
C PRO A 124 12.12 8.54 1.08
N ILE A 125 10.88 8.32 0.67
CA ILE A 125 10.30 7.00 0.36
C ILE A 125 9.73 6.90 -1.04
N ALA A 126 9.49 8.04 -1.71
CA ALA A 126 9.15 8.05 -3.13
C ALA A 126 9.51 9.40 -3.75
N ILE A 127 9.54 9.42 -5.08
CA ILE A 127 9.62 10.62 -5.90
C ILE A 127 8.31 10.72 -6.67
N ARG A 128 7.66 11.88 -6.61
CA ARG A 128 6.50 12.19 -7.44
C ARG A 128 6.92 13.09 -8.60
N VAL A 129 6.59 12.66 -9.82
CA VAL A 129 6.79 13.40 -11.07
C VAL A 129 5.49 13.36 -11.85
N ALA A 130 4.79 14.49 -11.99
CA ALA A 130 3.47 14.56 -12.62
C ALA A 130 2.49 13.50 -12.07
N ASP A 131 2.08 12.53 -12.90
CA ASP A 131 1.19 11.41 -12.60
C ASP A 131 1.91 10.14 -12.13
N LYS A 132 3.23 10.19 -11.99
CA LYS A 132 4.10 9.06 -11.62
C LYS A 132 4.50 9.10 -10.16
N TYR A 133 4.49 7.94 -9.53
CA TYR A 133 4.93 7.71 -8.15
C TYR A 133 6.04 6.66 -8.14
N ILE A 134 7.29 7.10 -8.06
CA ILE A 134 8.47 6.23 -8.13
C ILE A 134 8.84 5.83 -6.69
N HIS A 135 8.65 4.56 -6.34
CA HIS A 135 8.99 4.06 -5.02
C HIS A 135 10.50 4.03 -4.83
N LEU A 136 10.99 4.65 -3.75
CA LEU A 136 12.39 4.59 -3.37
C LEU A 136 12.64 3.39 -2.46
N PRO A 137 13.58 2.50 -2.82
CA PRO A 137 14.00 1.42 -1.95
C PRO A 137 14.73 1.97 -0.72
N LYS A 138 14.95 1.12 0.28
CA LYS A 138 15.76 1.48 1.45
C LYS A 138 17.25 1.47 1.11
N ASN A 139 17.67 2.40 0.26
CA ASN A 139 19.07 2.65 -0.05
C ASN A 139 19.52 3.92 0.69
N LYS A 140 20.49 3.78 1.59
CA LYS A 140 20.98 4.89 2.42
C LYS A 140 21.67 5.97 1.58
N GLN A 141 22.41 5.58 0.54
CA GLN A 141 23.10 6.53 -0.33
C GLN A 141 22.09 7.42 -1.06
N ILE A 142 21.05 6.82 -1.66
CA ILE A 142 19.97 7.60 -2.28
C ILE A 142 19.30 8.53 -1.26
N SER A 143 18.95 8.03 -0.07
CA SER A 143 18.27 8.85 0.94
C SER A 143 19.13 9.99 1.49
N ASP A 144 20.44 9.79 1.58
CA ASP A 144 21.37 10.78 2.11
C ASP A 144 21.75 11.82 1.05
N THR A 145 21.66 11.49 -0.24
CA THR A 145 22.08 12.36 -1.34
C THR A 145 20.92 13.15 -1.95
N ILE A 146 19.73 12.55 -2.11
CA ILE A 146 18.61 13.19 -2.81
C ILE A 146 18.07 14.41 -2.06
N ARG A 147 17.87 15.53 -2.78
CA ARG A 147 17.31 16.79 -2.26
C ARG A 147 16.26 17.34 -3.22
N PRO A 148 15.32 18.22 -2.80
CA PRO A 148 14.28 18.78 -3.68
C PRO A 148 14.80 19.55 -4.91
N ASP A 149 16.04 20.02 -4.88
CA ASP A 149 16.73 20.78 -5.93
C ASP A 149 17.70 19.92 -6.77
N SER A 150 17.76 18.61 -6.53
CA SER A 150 18.66 17.71 -7.27
C SER A 150 18.25 17.58 -8.74
N THR A 151 19.22 17.46 -9.64
CA THR A 151 18.97 17.02 -11.02
C THR A 151 18.89 15.50 -11.04
N LEU A 152 17.82 14.95 -11.63
CA LEU A 152 17.54 13.51 -11.61
C LEU A 152 17.50 12.91 -13.02
N VAL A 153 18.05 11.71 -13.17
CA VAL A 153 17.74 10.78 -14.27
C VAL A 153 17.34 9.46 -13.64
N ILE A 154 16.10 9.05 -13.85
CA ILE A 154 15.49 7.91 -13.16
C ILE A 154 15.26 6.81 -14.19
N GLU A 155 15.73 5.60 -13.93
CA GLU A 155 15.31 4.40 -14.66
C GLU A 155 14.36 3.60 -13.77
N ALA A 156 13.14 3.39 -14.22
CA ALA A 156 12.13 2.70 -13.44
C ALA A 156 11.19 1.87 -14.32
N GLU A 157 10.64 0.81 -13.73
CA GLU A 157 9.64 -0.05 -14.38
C GLU A 157 8.25 0.22 -13.78
N PRO A 158 7.20 0.37 -14.59
CA PRO A 158 5.85 0.56 -14.07
C PRO A 158 5.42 -0.71 -13.34
N ARG A 159 4.80 -0.54 -12.17
CA ARG A 159 4.25 -1.62 -11.39
C ARG A 159 3.07 -2.26 -12.15
N THR A 160 3.12 -3.57 -12.34
CA THR A 160 2.11 -4.31 -13.13
C THR A 160 1.20 -5.21 -12.29
N ASP A 161 1.38 -5.26 -10.97
CA ASP A 161 0.54 -6.10 -10.10
C ASP A 161 -0.88 -5.51 -10.00
N SER A 162 -1.88 -6.27 -10.48
CA SER A 162 -3.21 -5.71 -10.74
C SER A 162 -4.06 -5.50 -9.48
N GLY A 163 -3.63 -6.06 -8.35
CA GLY A 163 -4.41 -6.09 -7.10
C GLY A 163 -4.27 -4.86 -6.20
N PHE A 164 -3.28 -4.00 -6.45
CA PHE A 164 -3.02 -2.81 -5.66
C PHE A 164 -3.89 -1.63 -6.10
N VAL A 165 -4.14 -0.71 -5.18
CA VAL A 165 -4.80 0.57 -5.45
C VAL A 165 -3.98 1.68 -4.80
N GLN A 166 -3.54 2.65 -5.60
CA GLN A 166 -2.82 3.83 -5.13
C GLN A 166 -3.82 4.94 -4.79
N GLU A 167 -3.68 5.56 -3.62
CA GLU A 167 -4.70 6.45 -3.03
C GLU A 167 -5.00 7.74 -3.80
N HIS A 168 -4.07 8.17 -4.65
CA HIS A 168 -4.16 9.35 -5.51
C HIS A 168 -4.31 8.99 -7.00
N GLY A 169 -4.49 7.70 -7.32
CA GLY A 169 -4.59 7.22 -8.71
C GLY A 169 -3.31 7.38 -9.52
N LEU A 170 -2.15 7.53 -8.88
CA LEU A 170 -0.86 7.69 -9.56
C LEU A 170 -0.36 6.36 -10.11
N THR A 171 0.32 6.42 -11.25
CA THR A 171 1.02 5.26 -11.80
C THR A 171 2.26 4.99 -10.96
N VAL A 172 2.30 3.84 -10.30
CA VAL A 172 3.42 3.45 -9.43
C VAL A 172 4.52 2.83 -10.25
N TYR A 173 5.77 3.21 -9.97
CA TYR A 173 6.96 2.66 -10.58
C TYR A 173 7.91 2.08 -9.53
N HIS A 174 8.60 0.99 -9.87
CA HIS A 174 9.71 0.46 -9.09
C HIS A 174 11.03 0.98 -9.67
N LEU A 175 11.84 1.60 -8.81
CA LEU A 175 13.14 2.11 -9.20
C LEU A 175 14.06 0.96 -9.64
N LYS A 176 14.83 1.18 -10.71
CA LYS A 176 15.96 0.33 -11.15
C LYS A 176 17.28 1.02 -10.86
N SER A 177 17.41 2.27 -11.27
CA SER A 177 18.57 3.12 -11.00
C SER A 177 18.14 4.58 -10.94
N ILE A 178 18.95 5.41 -10.28
CA ILE A 178 18.78 6.87 -10.29
C ILE A 178 20.14 7.53 -10.35
N SER A 179 20.28 8.51 -11.24
CA SER A 179 21.39 9.45 -11.20
C SER A 179 20.95 10.74 -10.51
N ILE A 180 21.68 11.15 -9.48
CA ILE A 180 21.43 12.35 -8.69
C ILE A 180 22.63 13.27 -8.88
N ASN A 181 22.42 14.45 -9.48
CA ASN A 181 23.48 15.41 -9.79
C ASN A 181 24.66 14.79 -10.57
N GLY A 182 24.37 13.81 -11.44
CA GLY A 182 25.36 13.11 -12.26
C GLY A 182 25.96 11.84 -11.65
N GLU A 183 25.75 11.57 -10.36
CA GLU A 183 26.20 10.33 -9.70
C GLU A 183 25.10 9.27 -9.74
N SER A 184 25.42 8.06 -10.20
CA SER A 184 24.44 6.98 -10.40
C SER A 184 24.40 6.00 -9.22
N PHE A 185 23.19 5.66 -8.79
CA PHE A 185 22.89 4.74 -7.70
C PHE A 185 21.93 3.65 -8.18
N PRO A 186 22.24 2.35 -7.96
CA PRO A 186 21.29 1.29 -8.20
C PRO A 186 20.18 1.30 -7.13
N ALA A 187 18.99 0.82 -7.50
CA ALA A 187 17.88 0.71 -6.57
C ALA A 187 18.19 -0.26 -5.41
N ASN A 188 18.78 -1.41 -5.70
CA ASN A 188 19.22 -2.37 -4.70
C ASN A 188 20.75 -2.37 -4.66
N ASP A 189 21.29 -2.26 -3.46
CA ASP A 189 22.70 -2.47 -3.13
C ASP A 189 22.93 -3.97 -2.84
#